data_AF-A0AAV4EJ70-F1
#
_entry.id   AF-A0AAV4EJ70-F1
#
_cell.length_a   1.000
_cell.length_b   1.000
_cell.length_c   1.000
_cell.angle_alpha   90.00
_cell.angle_beta   90.00
_cell.angle_gamma   90.00
#
_symmetry.space_group_name_H-M   'P 1'
#
loop_
_entity.id
_entity.type
_entity.pdbx_description
1 polymer ?
#
loop_
_entity_poly.entity_id
_entity_poly.type
_entity_poly.pdbx_seq_one_letter_code
_entity_poly.pdbx_strand_id
1 'polypeptide(L)' 'PRSSPCANFTCHNGGSCMAHGSFPVCHCPSQFLGIRCEFGPVDPCGGCPDGQTCVPTGIQCVTSPCPTHHCQ' A
#
# COMPACT_ATOMS: atom_id res chain seq x y z
N PRO A 1 26.08 -11.86 19.01
CA PRO A 1 25.38 -11.05 17.98
C PRO A 1 23.99 -11.65 17.70
N ARG A 2 22.94 -11.07 18.28
CA ARG A 2 21.56 -11.52 18.02
C ARG A 2 21.21 -11.05 16.61
N SER A 3 21.37 -11.93 15.62
CA SER A 3 20.93 -11.66 14.25
C SER A 3 19.42 -11.48 14.29
N SER A 4 18.98 -10.22 14.38
CA SER A 4 17.57 -9.90 14.20
C SER A 4 17.14 -10.46 12.85
N PRO A 5 15.97 -11.10 12.72
CA PRO A 5 15.54 -11.68 11.45
C PRO A 5 15.44 -10.61 10.33
N CYS A 6 15.24 -9.34 10.70
CA CYS A 6 15.29 -8.19 9.79
C CYS A 6 16.70 -7.74 9.36
N ALA A 7 17.78 -8.25 9.94
CA ALA A 7 19.14 -7.81 9.63
C ALA A 7 19.58 -8.16 8.20
N ASN A 8 19.07 -9.27 7.66
CA ASN A 8 19.30 -9.70 6.28
C ASN A 8 18.04 -9.60 5.41
N PHE A 9 17.01 -8.91 5.89
CA PHE A 9 15.71 -8.87 5.21
C PHE A 9 15.22 -7.43 5.08
N THR A 10 15.32 -6.92 3.85
CA THR A 10 14.95 -5.54 3.53
C THR A 10 13.57 -5.51 2.87
N CYS A 11 12.66 -4.71 3.44
CA CYS A 11 11.39 -4.34 2.82
C CYS A 11 11.60 -3.18 1.84
N HIS A 12 10.87 -3.18 0.74
CA HIS A 12 10.87 -2.14 -0.29
C HIS A 12 9.71 -1.16 -0.09
N ASN A 13 9.70 -0.09 -0.90
CA ASN A 13 8.58 0.83 -1.03
C ASN A 13 8.06 1.42 0.31
N GLY A 14 8.98 1.65 1.26
CA GLY A 14 8.64 2.20 2.58
C GLY A 14 8.00 1.21 3.54
N GLY A 15 8.01 -0.09 3.24
CA GLY A 15 7.58 -1.13 4.17
C GLY A 15 8.47 -1.23 5.41
N SER A 16 7.87 -1.57 6.55
CA SER A 16 8.60 -1.73 7.81
C SER A 16 8.86 -3.20 8.12
N CYS A 17 10.12 -3.58 8.35
CA CYS A 17 10.45 -4.94 8.75
C CYS A 17 10.16 -5.17 10.23
N MET A 18 9.43 -6.24 10.53
CA MET A 18 9.08 -6.66 11.88
C MET A 18 9.49 -8.12 12.09
N ALA A 19 9.99 -8.44 13.29
CA ALA A 19 10.32 -9.80 13.68
C ALA A 19 9.09 -10.49 14.27
N HIS A 20 8.55 -11.50 13.59
CA HIS A 20 7.48 -12.34 14.11
C HIS A 20 8.06 -13.66 14.61
N GLY A 21 8.46 -13.67 15.89
CA GLY A 21 9.25 -14.76 16.48
C GLY A 21 10.64 -14.83 15.85
N SER A 22 10.92 -15.93 15.14
CA SER A 22 12.20 -16.15 14.45
C SER A 22 12.18 -15.74 12.97
N PHE A 23 11.04 -15.26 12.45
CA PHE A 23 10.86 -14.96 11.03
C PHE A 23 10.73 -13.45 10.79
N PRO A 24 11.34 -12.90 9.72
CA PRO A 24 11.10 -11.53 9.31
C PRO A 24 9.79 -11.42 8.52
N VAL A 25 9.02 -10.36 8.79
CA VAL A 25 7.77 -10.05 8.10
C VAL A 25 7.77 -8.58 7.75
N CYS A 26 7.46 -8.23 6.49
CA CYS A 26 7.28 -6.83 6.09
C CYS A 26 5.84 -6.38 6.33
N HIS A 27 5.69 -5.24 7.00
CA HIS A 27 4.45 -4.48 6.99
C HIS A 27 4.44 -3.55 5.78
N CYS A 28 3.68 -3.94 4.75
CA CYS A 28 3.55 -3.14 3.54
C CYS A 28 2.48 -2.05 3.71
N PRO A 29 2.71 -0.84 3.18
CA PRO A 29 1.64 0.16 3.04
C PRO A 29 0.51 -0.42 2.18
N SER A 30 -0.71 0.11 2.32
CA SER A 30 -1.94 -0.41 1.68
C SER A 30 -1.92 -0.50 0.16
N GLN A 31 -0.93 0.12 -0.49
CA GLN A 31 -0.74 0.06 -1.94
C GLN A 31 0.33 -0.95 -2.35
N PHE A 32 1.17 -1.47 -1.47
CA PHE A 32 2.24 -2.39 -1.88
C PHE A 32 1.94 -3.83 -1.46
N LEU A 33 2.32 -4.77 -2.31
CA LEU A 33 2.12 -6.20 -2.08
C LEU A 33 3.45 -6.95 -2.19
N GLY A 34 3.42 -8.22 -1.76
CA GLY A 34 4.57 -9.12 -1.83
C GLY A 34 5.24 -9.34 -0.49
N ILE A 35 6.15 -10.30 -0.45
CA ILE A 35 6.86 -10.70 0.78
C ILE A 35 7.75 -9.57 1.31
N ARG A 36 8.24 -8.73 0.39
CA ARG A 36 9.11 -7.58 0.66
C ARG A 36 8.49 -6.27 0.19
N CYS A 37 7.18 -6.23 -0.04
CA CYS A 37 6.50 -5.07 -0.61
C CYS A 37 7.08 -4.68 -1.99
N GLU A 38 7.56 -5.65 -2.76
CA GLU A 38 8.21 -5.45 -4.06
C GLU A 38 7.23 -5.13 -5.19
N PHE A 39 5.95 -5.46 -5.02
CA PHE A 39 4.91 -5.17 -6.00
C PHE A 39 4.34 -3.78 -5.72
N GLY A 40 4.33 -2.96 -6.77
CA GLY A 40 3.97 -1.54 -6.78
C GLY A 40 2.52 -1.27 -6.40
N PRO A 41 2.12 0.03 -6.44
CA PRO A 41 0.83 0.46 -5.94
C PRO A 41 -0.30 -0.31 -6.62
N VAL A 42 -0.86 -1.30 -5.92
CA VAL A 42 -2.16 -1.84 -6.25
C VAL A 42 -3.14 -0.74 -5.98
N ASP A 43 -3.66 -0.20 -7.06
CA ASP A 43 -4.84 0.61 -7.01
C ASP A 43 -5.96 -0.25 -6.38
N PRO A 44 -6.49 0.11 -5.20
CA PRO A 44 -7.50 -0.72 -4.55
C PRO A 44 -8.80 -0.77 -5.37
N CYS A 45 -8.98 0.14 -6.33
CA CYS A 45 -10.06 0.13 -7.30
C CYS A 45 -9.77 -0.76 -8.54
N GLY A 46 -8.58 -1.37 -8.63
CA GLY A 46 -8.16 -2.22 -9.76
C GLY A 46 -7.82 -1.44 -11.04
N GLY A 47 -7.69 -0.12 -10.94
CA GLY A 47 -7.53 0.81 -12.05
C GLY A 47 -8.77 1.66 -12.26
N CYS A 48 -8.63 2.97 -12.10
CA CYS A 48 -9.69 3.92 -12.45
C CYS A 48 -9.54 4.41 -13.90
N PRO A 49 -10.65 4.64 -14.63
CA PRO A 49 -10.61 5.29 -15.94
C PRO A 49 -10.02 6.70 -15.86
N ASP A 50 -9.50 7.19 -16.99
CA ASP A 50 -8.82 8.50 -17.10
C ASP A 50 -9.61 9.63 -16.42
N GLY A 51 -8.93 10.40 -15.55
CA GLY A 51 -9.51 11.52 -14.81
C GLY A 51 -10.17 11.17 -13.46
N GLN A 52 -10.14 9.91 -13.04
CA GLN A 52 -10.67 9.48 -11.74
C GLN A 52 -9.56 9.21 -10.72
N THR A 53 -9.83 9.52 -9.45
CA THR A 53 -8.97 9.24 -8.31
C THR A 53 -9.60 8.12 -7.49
N CYS A 54 -8.81 7.12 -7.11
CA CYS A 54 -9.28 6.06 -6.21
C CYS A 54 -9.31 6.58 -4.77
N VAL A 55 -10.49 6.61 -4.16
CA VAL A 55 -10.66 6.99 -2.75
C VAL A 55 -10.73 5.73 -1.88
N PRO A 56 -9.80 5.55 -0.92
CA PRO A 56 -9.76 4.35 -0.08
C PRO A 56 -10.93 4.26 0.89
N THR A 57 -11.56 5.39 1.23
CA THR A 57 -12.79 5.44 2.03
C THR A 57 -14.00 5.05 1.17
N GLY A 58 -14.18 3.75 0.94
CA GLY A 58 -15.33 3.21 0.19
C GLY A 58 -15.03 2.59 -1.17
N ILE A 59 -13.75 2.39 -1.52
CA ILE A 59 -13.28 1.71 -2.75
C ILE A 59 -14.10 2.16 -3.98
N GLN A 60 -14.06 3.46 -4.27
CA GLN A 60 -14.78 4.03 -5.41
C GLN A 60 -13.84 4.94 -6.21
N CYS A 61 -13.90 4.81 -7.53
CA CYS A 61 -13.32 5.78 -8.44
C CYS A 61 -14.20 7.03 -8.45
N VAL A 62 -13.63 8.18 -8.14
CA VAL A 62 -14.34 9.46 -8.19
C VAL A 62 -13.67 10.39 -9.17
N THR A 63 -14.46 11.08 -9.98
CA THR A 63 -13.95 12.16 -10.85
C THR A 63 -13.65 13.37 -9.97
N SER A 64 -12.39 13.82 -9.94
CA SER A 64 -12.11 15.16 -9.41
C SER A 64 -12.54 16.20 -10.47
N PRO A 65 -13.24 17.29 -10.11
CA PRO A 65 -13.22 17.93 -8.79
C PRO A 65 -14.62 17.98 -8.15
N CYS A 66 -14.90 17.14 -7.17
CA CYS A 66 -15.63 17.54 -5.96
C CYS A 66 -15.85 16.35 -5.01
N PRO A 67 -15.19 16.33 -3.84
CA PRO A 67 -15.62 15.48 -2.73
C PRO A 67 -16.84 16.05 -1.99
N THR A 68 -17.18 17.35 -2.12
CA THR A 68 -18.17 17.99 -1.21
C THR A 68 -19.11 19.09 -1.71
N HIS A 69 -19.10 19.62 -2.94
CA HIS A 69 -20.09 20.66 -3.28
C HIS A 69 -20.81 20.48 -4.62
N HIS A 70 -22.08 20.06 -4.50
CA HIS A 70 -23.22 20.49 -5.33
C HIS A 70 -22.88 20.78 -6.80
N CYS A 71 -22.80 19.74 -7.64
CA CYS A 71 -22.95 19.92 -9.08
C CYS A 71 -24.44 20.11 -9.38
N GLN A 72 -24.83 21.36 -9.66
CA GLN A 72 -26.09 21.71 -10.32
C GLN A 72 -25.97 21.49 -11.83
#